data_AF-A0A0N4ZP09-F1
#
_entry.id   AF-A0A0N4ZP09-F1
#
_cell.length_a   1.000
_cell.length_b   1.000
_cell.length_c   1.000
_cell.angle_alpha   90.00
_cell.angle_beta   90.00
_cell.angle_gamma   90.00
#
_symmetry.space_group_name_H-M   'P 1'
#
loop_
_entity.id
_entity.type
_entity.pdbx_description
1 polymer ?
#
loop_
_entity_poly.entity_id
_entity_poly.type
_entity_poly.pdbx_seq_one_letter_code
_entity_poly.pdbx_strand_id
1 'polypeptide(L)'
;MSDVDEFDEIEATLPVVREKRNINDIHVQKEKILTLEDIEGIDNDMEIDCDKEEELTFNEKEKKSGVIYLQTVPPLYNVAKVREVLSRYGKINRIHLTVDTKRKSNNPKIRHYKEGWIEFVDKKEAKSCAKSLNCTLVGGKRRHVAADSMWAMKYLKGFKWSHLIEQLNYEKNVERKRLNMEMSKARKEASHFTEQVDKGKSLKKLEEKVLKKGGLWERYQKQITQRKLVTQQKKTKSEETAKSEDFMHLIFDKK
;
A
#
# COMPACT_ATOMS: atom_id res chain seq x y z
N MET A 1 -39.23 -0.46 -31.22
CA MET A 1 -38.89 -1.44 -32.28
C MET A 1 -38.43 -0.65 -33.48
N SER A 2 -37.44 -1.13 -34.23
CA SER A 2 -36.96 -0.60 -35.52
C SER A 2 -36.11 0.68 -35.51
N ASP A 3 -34.85 0.53 -35.11
CA ASP A 3 -33.68 1.30 -35.61
C ASP A 3 -32.41 0.47 -35.31
N VAL A 4 -32.39 -0.24 -34.16
CA VAL A 4 -31.36 -1.23 -33.81
C VAL A 4 -31.55 -2.52 -34.62
N ASP A 5 -32.79 -2.97 -34.80
CA ASP A 5 -33.12 -4.20 -35.54
C ASP A 5 -32.81 -4.08 -37.05
N GLU A 6 -32.91 -2.88 -37.63
CA GLU A 6 -32.61 -2.61 -39.04
C GLU A 6 -31.10 -2.52 -39.32
N PHE A 7 -30.32 -2.11 -38.31
CA PHE A 7 -28.85 -2.13 -38.37
C PHE A 7 -28.31 -3.57 -38.39
N ASP A 8 -28.93 -4.48 -37.62
CA ASP A 8 -28.56 -5.91 -37.57
C ASP A 8 -28.91 -6.66 -38.87
N GLU A 9 -29.97 -6.29 -39.58
CA GLU A 9 -30.35 -6.89 -40.87
C GLU A 9 -29.46 -6.44 -42.03
N ILE A 10 -29.09 -5.15 -42.08
CA ILE A 10 -28.03 -4.67 -42.99
C ILE A 10 -26.68 -5.28 -42.57
N GLU A 11 -26.53 -5.63 -41.29
CA GLU A 11 -25.43 -6.44 -40.76
C GLU A 11 -25.41 -7.94 -41.13
N ALA A 12 -26.44 -8.45 -41.81
CA ALA A 12 -26.47 -9.84 -42.27
C ALA A 12 -26.09 -10.05 -43.75
N THR A 13 -26.15 -9.01 -44.60
CA THR A 13 -26.10 -9.15 -46.07
C THR A 13 -24.75 -8.86 -46.75
N LEU A 14 -23.72 -8.38 -46.03
CA LEU A 14 -22.39 -8.11 -46.60
C LEU A 14 -21.56 -9.40 -46.75
N PRO A 15 -20.71 -9.52 -47.79
CA PRO A 15 -19.87 -10.69 -48.00
C PRO A 15 -18.86 -10.89 -46.87
N VAL A 16 -18.71 -12.14 -46.41
CA VAL A 16 -17.77 -12.53 -45.35
C VAL A 16 -16.44 -12.98 -45.96
N VAL A 17 -15.36 -12.25 -45.68
CA VAL A 17 -14.01 -12.56 -46.18
C VAL A 17 -13.14 -13.17 -45.08
N ARG A 18 -12.35 -14.20 -45.42
CA ARG A 18 -11.51 -14.97 -44.48
C ARG A 18 -10.10 -14.38 -44.29
N GLU A 19 -9.60 -13.62 -45.25
CA GLU A 19 -8.28 -12.99 -45.20
C GLU A 19 -8.34 -11.59 -44.58
N LYS A 20 -7.38 -11.27 -43.70
CA LYS A 20 -7.28 -9.96 -43.06
C LYS A 20 -6.73 -8.95 -44.05
N ARG A 21 -7.42 -7.83 -44.24
CA ARG A 21 -6.80 -6.62 -44.82
C ARG A 21 -5.63 -6.19 -43.93
N ASN A 22 -4.50 -5.80 -44.52
CA ASN A 22 -3.29 -5.39 -43.80
C ASN A 22 -3.54 -4.04 -43.11
N ILE A 23 -3.56 -4.01 -41.77
CA ILE A 23 -3.97 -2.84 -40.96
C ILE A 23 -2.83 -1.80 -40.86
N ASN A 24 -1.63 -2.12 -41.36
CA ASN A 24 -0.45 -1.25 -41.28
C ASN A 24 -0.58 0.07 -42.06
N ASP A 25 -1.58 0.23 -42.93
CA ASP A 25 -1.83 1.47 -43.69
C ASP A 25 -2.71 2.49 -42.93
N ILE A 26 -3.17 2.18 -41.72
CA ILE A 26 -3.95 3.12 -40.89
C ILE A 26 -2.99 3.87 -39.95
N HIS A 27 -2.38 4.93 -40.46
CA HIS A 27 -1.51 5.80 -39.66
C HIS A 27 -2.36 6.68 -38.71
N VAL A 28 -2.49 6.24 -37.46
CA VAL A 28 -2.95 7.11 -36.36
C VAL A 28 -1.70 7.71 -35.72
N GLN A 29 -1.50 9.01 -35.90
CA GLN A 29 -0.47 9.76 -35.18
C GLN A 29 -0.78 9.65 -33.67
N LYS A 30 -0.03 8.80 -32.97
CA LYS A 30 -0.07 8.75 -31.51
C LYS A 30 0.72 9.94 -30.98
N GLU A 31 0.04 10.91 -30.40
CA GLU A 31 0.70 11.85 -29.50
C GLU A 31 1.26 11.06 -28.31
N LYS A 32 2.45 11.49 -27.86
CA LYS A 32 3.23 10.85 -26.79
C LYS A 32 2.35 10.62 -25.56
N ILE A 33 2.10 9.35 -25.24
CA ILE A 33 1.62 8.94 -23.93
C ILE A 33 2.84 8.97 -23.01
N LEU A 34 2.77 9.75 -21.92
CA LEU A 34 3.78 9.78 -20.85
C LEU A 34 4.17 8.35 -20.46
N THR A 35 5.45 8.04 -20.52
CA THR A 35 5.97 6.71 -20.24
C THR A 35 6.03 6.49 -18.72
N LEU A 36 6.02 5.22 -18.28
CA LEU A 36 6.18 4.86 -16.86
C LEU A 36 7.48 5.41 -16.26
N GLU A 37 8.47 5.67 -17.10
CA GLU A 37 9.75 6.31 -16.76
C GLU A 37 9.56 7.74 -16.22
N ASP A 38 8.49 8.44 -16.62
CA ASP A 38 8.19 9.82 -16.18
C ASP A 38 7.56 9.89 -14.77
N ILE A 39 7.06 8.77 -14.23
CA ILE A 39 6.50 8.68 -12.85
C ILE A 39 7.56 8.15 -11.86
N GLU A 40 8.54 7.39 -12.35
CA GLU A 40 9.65 6.88 -11.54
C GLU A 40 10.73 7.94 -11.27
N GLY A 41 10.78 9.04 -12.06
CA GLY A 41 11.74 10.12 -11.90
C GLY A 41 11.50 11.13 -10.76
N ILE A 42 10.56 10.88 -9.84
CA ILE A 42 10.33 11.75 -8.65
C ILE A 42 11.05 11.22 -7.41
N ASP A 43 11.51 9.97 -7.42
CA ASP A 43 12.50 9.50 -6.45
C ASP A 43 13.88 9.97 -6.94
N ASN A 44 14.05 11.29 -7.07
CA ASN A 44 15.37 11.88 -7.11
C ASN A 44 16.02 11.49 -5.78
N ASP A 45 16.95 10.55 -5.90
CA ASP A 45 18.01 10.27 -4.97
C ASP A 45 18.68 11.60 -4.60
N MET A 46 18.14 12.28 -3.58
CA MET A 46 19.00 13.09 -2.73
C MET A 46 19.93 12.09 -2.05
N GLU A 47 21.05 11.82 -2.69
CA GLU A 47 22.28 11.43 -2.01
C GLU A 47 22.54 12.52 -0.96
N ILE A 48 22.01 12.29 0.23
CA ILE A 48 22.47 12.95 1.43
C ILE A 48 23.83 12.31 1.66
N ASP A 49 24.90 13.02 1.28
CA ASP A 49 26.25 12.78 1.77
C ASP A 49 26.21 12.90 3.30
N CYS A 50 25.83 11.79 3.93
CA CYS A 50 25.76 11.66 5.37
C CYS A 50 27.14 11.20 5.82
N ASP A 51 27.90 12.12 6.42
CA ASP A 51 29.28 11.90 6.84
C ASP A 51 29.41 10.58 7.64
N LYS A 52 30.30 9.67 7.18
CA LYS A 52 30.50 8.33 7.77
C LYS A 52 30.78 8.35 9.28
N GLU A 53 31.33 9.45 9.81
CA GLU A 53 31.54 9.63 11.24
C GLU A 53 30.21 9.76 12.02
N GLU A 54 29.21 10.44 11.47
CA GLU A 54 27.89 10.56 12.10
C GLU A 54 27.17 9.21 12.14
N GLU A 55 27.30 8.40 11.09
CA GLU A 55 26.69 7.07 10.98
C GLU A 55 27.26 6.08 12.01
N LEU A 56 28.57 6.14 12.29
CA LEU A 56 29.20 5.32 13.33
C LEU A 56 28.71 5.71 14.73
N THR A 57 28.63 7.01 15.03
CA THR A 57 28.14 7.47 16.35
C THR A 57 26.65 7.16 16.54
N PHE A 58 25.87 7.22 15.46
CA PHE A 58 24.46 6.84 15.47
C PHE A 58 24.29 5.36 15.82
N ASN A 59 25.07 4.49 15.17
CA ASN A 59 25.07 3.05 15.44
C ASN A 59 25.46 2.72 16.89
N GLU A 60 26.41 3.43 17.49
CA GLU A 60 26.75 3.23 18.91
C GLU A 60 25.64 3.65 19.86
N LYS A 61 24.99 4.79 19.60
CA LYS A 61 23.84 5.26 20.37
C LYS A 61 22.68 4.26 20.24
N GLU A 62 22.43 3.78 19.04
CA GLU A 62 21.40 2.77 18.79
C GLU A 62 21.75 1.44 19.49
N LYS A 63 23.00 1.01 19.54
CA LYS A 63 23.41 -0.20 20.30
C LYS A 63 23.11 -0.08 21.79
N LYS A 64 23.30 1.10 22.39
CA LYS A 64 23.00 1.39 23.81
C LYS A 64 21.51 1.56 24.08
N SER A 65 20.74 2.00 23.08
CA SER A 65 19.30 2.21 23.19
C SER A 65 18.53 0.92 23.46
N GLY A 66 17.36 1.09 24.08
CA GLY A 66 16.45 0.00 24.40
C GLY A 66 15.02 0.39 24.12
N VAL A 67 14.27 -0.52 23.49
CA VAL A 67 12.86 -0.28 23.15
C VAL A 67 11.95 -1.05 24.09
N ILE A 68 10.91 -0.37 24.55
CA ILE A 68 9.81 -0.98 25.30
C ILE A 68 8.56 -0.97 24.42
N TYR A 69 7.89 -2.11 24.39
CA TYR A 69 6.57 -2.26 23.81
C TYR A 69 5.49 -2.01 24.87
N LEU A 70 4.54 -1.13 24.55
CA LEU A 70 3.28 -0.94 25.28
C LEU A 70 2.19 -1.73 24.56
N GLN A 71 1.66 -2.74 25.25
CA GLN A 71 0.55 -3.52 24.73
C GLN A 71 -0.75 -2.72 24.74
N THR A 72 -0.94 -1.90 25.78
CA THR A 72 -2.13 -1.06 25.94
C THR A 72 -1.70 0.32 26.41
N VAL A 73 -2.16 1.36 25.72
CA VAL A 73 -1.96 2.74 26.15
C VAL A 73 -3.14 3.15 27.05
N PRO A 74 -2.90 3.74 28.23
CA PRO A 74 -3.98 4.23 29.08
C PRO A 74 -4.91 5.21 28.33
N PRO A 75 -6.22 5.22 28.64
CA PRO A 75 -7.17 6.05 27.93
C PRO A 75 -6.84 7.54 28.10
N LEU A 76 -7.03 8.32 27.03
CA LEU A 76 -6.76 9.76 26.96
C LEU A 76 -5.28 10.16 27.09
N TYR A 77 -4.35 9.18 27.14
CA TYR A 77 -2.93 9.50 27.18
C TYR A 77 -2.40 9.82 25.79
N ASN A 78 -1.86 11.02 25.64
CA ASN A 78 -1.12 11.45 24.47
C ASN A 78 0.37 11.11 24.62
N VAL A 79 1.11 11.17 23.50
CA VAL A 79 2.57 10.97 23.45
C VAL A 79 3.29 11.84 24.49
N ALA A 80 2.89 13.10 24.63
CA ALA A 80 3.46 14.03 25.61
C ALA A 80 3.25 13.56 27.06
N LYS A 81 2.08 13.00 27.38
CA LYS A 81 1.77 12.53 28.73
C LYS A 81 2.53 11.25 29.07
N VAL A 82 2.61 10.32 28.10
CA VAL A 82 3.42 9.10 28.24
C VAL A 82 4.89 9.48 28.47
N ARG A 83 5.42 10.46 27.71
CA ARG A 83 6.77 10.99 27.92
C ARG A 83 6.94 11.52 29.33
N GLU A 84 6.05 12.40 29.81
CA GLU A 84 6.13 13.00 31.14
C GLU A 84 6.20 11.95 32.27
N VAL A 85 5.37 10.90 32.19
CA VAL A 85 5.34 9.84 33.22
C VAL A 85 6.61 9.01 33.18
N LEU A 86 7.01 8.58 31.98
CA LEU A 86 8.14 7.67 31.81
C LEU A 86 9.51 8.36 31.93
N SER A 87 9.57 9.68 31.72
CA SER A 87 10.79 10.48 31.91
C SER A 87 11.32 10.44 33.35
N ARG A 88 10.51 10.01 34.32
CA ARG A 88 10.93 9.79 35.72
C ARG A 88 11.84 8.56 35.87
N TYR A 89 11.75 7.61 34.96
CA TYR A 89 12.51 6.35 35.02
C TYR A 89 13.76 6.36 34.13
N GLY A 90 13.84 7.31 33.19
CA GLY A 90 14.97 7.38 32.26
C GLY A 90 14.78 8.40 31.14
N LYS A 91 15.86 8.64 30.38
CA LYS A 91 15.82 9.58 29.25
C LYS A 91 15.22 8.91 28.02
N ILE A 92 14.12 9.49 27.51
CA ILE A 92 13.39 8.98 26.36
C ILE A 92 13.80 9.71 25.10
N ASN A 93 14.09 8.95 24.05
CA ASN A 93 14.41 9.48 22.73
C ASN A 93 13.11 9.62 21.90
N ARG A 94 12.63 8.50 21.35
CA ARG A 94 11.51 8.44 20.41
C ARG A 94 10.32 7.69 21.00
N ILE A 95 9.11 8.09 20.60
CA ILE A 95 7.85 7.45 21.02
C ILE A 95 6.94 7.36 19.80
N HIS A 96 6.40 6.17 19.56
CA HIS A 96 5.44 5.89 18.50
C HIS A 96 4.23 5.24 19.13
N LEU A 97 3.06 5.80 18.91
CA LEU A 97 1.79 5.24 19.37
C LEU A 97 0.89 5.01 18.15
N THR A 98 0.39 3.81 17.96
CA THR A 98 -0.52 3.51 16.85
C THR A 98 -1.92 3.94 17.22
N VAL A 99 -2.54 4.72 16.34
CA VAL A 99 -3.90 5.21 16.55
C VAL A 99 -4.88 4.04 16.39
N ASP A 100 -5.78 3.89 17.34
CA ASP A 100 -6.87 2.94 17.24
C ASP A 100 -7.96 3.50 16.31
N THR A 101 -8.10 2.91 15.13
CA THR A 101 -9.11 3.31 14.13
C THR A 101 -10.53 2.87 14.52
N LYS A 102 -10.67 1.91 15.45
CA LYS A 102 -11.97 1.37 15.90
C LYS A 102 -12.57 2.23 17.01
N ARG A 103 -11.75 2.75 17.91
CA ARG A 103 -12.20 3.61 19.03
C ARG A 103 -12.18 5.07 18.62
N LYS A 104 -13.29 5.54 18.07
CA LYS A 104 -13.50 6.97 17.77
C LYS A 104 -14.05 7.69 19.01
N SER A 105 -13.44 8.81 19.36
CA SER A 105 -13.99 9.73 20.35
C SER A 105 -14.97 10.68 19.68
N ASN A 106 -15.98 11.15 20.42
CA ASN A 106 -16.86 12.23 19.97
C ASN A 106 -16.10 13.55 19.75
N ASN A 107 -14.95 13.72 20.40
CA ASN A 107 -14.09 14.88 20.20
C ASN A 107 -12.94 14.53 19.25
N PRO A 108 -12.82 15.18 18.07
CA PRO A 108 -11.78 14.88 17.08
C PRO A 108 -10.35 15.18 17.58
N LYS A 109 -10.20 15.98 18.64
CA LYS A 109 -8.89 16.27 19.25
C LYS A 109 -8.39 15.12 20.14
N ILE A 110 -9.29 14.25 20.58
CA ILE A 110 -8.96 13.12 21.45
C ILE A 110 -8.71 11.90 20.58
N ARG A 111 -7.47 11.40 20.60
CA ARG A 111 -7.08 10.17 19.92
C ARG A 111 -6.93 9.04 20.93
N HIS A 112 -7.42 7.87 20.55
CA HIS A 112 -7.14 6.63 21.27
C HIS A 112 -6.00 5.91 20.56
N TYR A 113 -5.14 5.27 21.36
CA TYR A 113 -4.00 4.52 20.86
C TYR A 113 -4.17 3.06 21.23
N LYS A 114 -3.81 2.17 20.30
CA LYS A 114 -3.93 0.72 20.47
C LYS A 114 -2.67 0.17 21.12
N GLU A 115 -1.52 0.33 20.46
CA GLU A 115 -0.23 -0.10 20.96
C GLU A 115 0.81 1.02 20.85
N GLY A 116 2.00 0.79 21.42
CA GLY A 116 3.05 1.79 21.40
C GLY A 116 4.46 1.23 21.56
N TRP A 117 5.44 1.98 21.06
CA TRP A 117 6.86 1.69 21.19
C TRP A 117 7.57 2.92 21.72
N ILE A 118 8.42 2.72 22.71
CA ILE A 118 9.17 3.80 23.36
C ILE A 118 10.64 3.42 23.35
N GLU A 119 11.46 4.29 22.79
CA GLU A 119 12.91 4.17 22.80
C GLU A 119 13.51 4.97 23.97
N PHE A 120 14.20 4.28 24.86
CA PHE A 120 15.07 4.88 25.86
C PHE A 120 16.50 4.98 25.34
N VAL A 121 17.20 6.01 25.79
CA VAL A 121 18.63 6.21 25.48
C VAL A 121 19.46 5.03 25.99
N ASP A 122 19.15 4.53 27.18
CA ASP A 122 19.85 3.40 27.79
C ASP A 122 18.93 2.19 27.99
N LYS A 123 19.37 1.02 27.48
CA LYS A 123 18.65 -0.26 27.66
C LYS A 123 18.54 -0.71 29.12
N LYS A 124 19.40 -0.21 30.02
CA LYS A 124 19.33 -0.51 31.46
C LYS A 124 18.11 0.17 32.09
N GLU A 125 17.91 1.45 31.81
CA GLU A 125 16.74 2.22 32.22
C GLU A 125 15.47 1.59 31.63
N ALA A 126 15.51 1.21 30.34
CA ALA A 126 14.38 0.55 29.69
C ALA A 126 13.96 -0.74 30.41
N LYS A 127 14.93 -1.59 30.76
CA LYS A 127 14.68 -2.84 31.50
C LYS A 127 14.14 -2.58 32.90
N SER A 128 14.70 -1.61 33.61
CA SER A 128 14.24 -1.29 34.97
C SER A 128 12.83 -0.72 34.93
N CYS A 129 12.56 0.22 34.02
CA CYS A 129 11.24 0.81 33.84
C CYS A 129 10.19 -0.26 33.54
N ALA A 130 10.48 -1.18 32.61
CA ALA A 130 9.56 -2.26 32.29
C ALA A 130 9.31 -3.19 33.50
N LYS A 131 10.35 -3.51 34.29
CA LYS A 131 10.19 -4.35 35.50
C LYS A 131 9.38 -3.66 36.60
N SER A 132 9.60 -2.37 36.81
CA SER A 132 8.97 -1.63 37.90
C SER A 132 7.55 -1.18 37.59
N LEU A 133 7.28 -0.80 36.34
CA LEU A 133 6.01 -0.20 35.95
C LEU A 133 5.02 -1.22 35.38
N ASN A 134 5.47 -2.34 34.82
CA ASN A 134 4.56 -3.36 34.31
C ASN A 134 3.65 -3.91 35.41
N CYS A 135 2.36 -4.08 35.10
CA CYS A 135 1.30 -4.51 36.01
C CYS A 135 1.06 -3.57 37.20
N THR A 136 1.50 -2.31 37.12
CA THR A 136 1.16 -1.29 38.11
C THR A 136 0.01 -0.41 37.63
N LEU A 137 -0.78 0.12 38.57
CA LEU A 137 -1.81 1.10 38.26
C LEU A 137 -1.16 2.41 37.78
N VAL A 138 -1.74 3.02 36.76
CA VAL A 138 -1.32 4.33 36.26
C VAL A 138 -1.47 5.40 37.34
N GLY A 139 -2.52 5.27 38.16
CA GLY A 139 -2.78 6.13 39.31
C GLY A 139 -3.19 7.55 38.91
N GLY A 140 -3.02 8.48 39.86
CA GLY A 140 -3.41 9.89 39.70
C GLY A 140 -4.74 10.22 40.38
N LYS A 141 -5.44 11.24 39.88
CA LYS A 141 -6.72 11.67 40.47
C LYS A 141 -7.79 10.59 40.24
N ARG A 142 -8.49 10.19 41.30
CA ARG A 142 -9.55 9.16 41.28
C ARG A 142 -10.65 9.36 40.23
N ARG A 143 -10.91 10.60 39.81
CA ARG A 143 -11.90 10.92 38.77
C ARG A 143 -11.37 10.80 37.33
N HIS A 144 -10.07 10.60 37.15
CA HIS A 144 -9.46 10.52 35.82
C HIS A 144 -9.66 9.11 35.24
N VAL A 145 -10.09 9.02 33.98
CA VAL A 145 -10.45 7.75 33.31
C VAL A 145 -9.29 6.74 33.30
N ALA A 146 -8.05 7.24 33.24
CA ALA A 146 -6.86 6.38 33.25
C ALA A 146 -6.43 5.90 34.64
N ALA A 147 -7.04 6.38 35.74
CA ALA A 147 -6.54 6.10 37.08
C ALA A 147 -6.55 4.61 37.44
N ASP A 148 -7.61 3.91 37.04
CA ASP A 148 -7.80 2.47 37.28
C ASP A 148 -7.15 1.60 36.19
N SER A 149 -6.59 2.20 35.15
CA SER A 149 -5.90 1.46 34.09
C SER A 149 -4.54 0.98 34.59
N MET A 150 -4.14 -0.22 34.17
CA MET A 150 -2.83 -0.78 34.46
C MET A 150 -1.86 -0.55 33.29
N TRP A 151 -0.59 -0.36 33.60
CA TRP A 151 0.48 -0.39 32.60
C TRP A 151 0.76 -1.82 32.15
N ALA A 152 0.65 -2.07 30.84
CA ALA A 152 1.02 -3.33 30.23
C ALA A 152 2.18 -3.11 29.26
N MET A 153 3.39 -3.45 29.68
CA MET A 153 4.61 -3.14 28.93
C MET A 153 5.68 -4.24 29.01
N LYS A 154 6.41 -4.44 27.92
CA LYS A 154 7.46 -5.45 27.81
C LYS A 154 8.71 -4.86 27.18
N TYR A 155 9.86 -5.06 27.82
CA TYR A 155 11.16 -4.76 27.20
C TYR A 155 11.46 -5.76 26.08
N LEU A 156 11.82 -5.26 24.90
CA LEU A 156 12.15 -6.10 23.74
C LEU A 156 13.66 -6.28 23.64
N LYS A 157 14.15 -7.50 23.89
CA LYS A 157 15.58 -7.83 23.78
C LYS A 157 15.97 -7.92 22.30
N GLY A 158 17.01 -7.17 21.90
CA GLY A 158 17.54 -7.20 20.53
C GLY A 158 16.72 -6.40 19.52
N PHE A 159 15.58 -5.84 19.92
CA PHE A 159 14.76 -4.98 19.08
C PHE A 159 15.27 -3.53 19.12
N LYS A 160 15.32 -2.89 17.96
CA LYS A 160 15.77 -1.51 17.76
C LYS A 160 14.71 -0.71 17.03
N TRP A 161 14.81 0.61 17.13
CA TRP A 161 13.84 1.52 16.52
C TRP A 161 13.87 1.46 14.99
N SER A 162 15.04 1.24 14.40
CA SER A 162 15.22 0.97 12.95
C SER A 162 14.29 -0.13 12.46
N HIS A 163 14.26 -1.28 13.15
CA HIS A 163 13.39 -2.41 12.78
C HIS A 163 11.89 -2.05 12.80
N LEU A 164 11.47 -1.16 13.72
CA LEU A 164 10.08 -0.68 13.75
C LEU A 164 9.75 0.16 12.52
N ILE A 165 10.63 1.11 12.18
CA ILE A 165 10.44 1.98 11.01
C ILE A 165 10.46 1.14 9.73
N GLU A 166 11.40 0.21 9.60
CA GLU A 166 11.53 -0.68 8.46
C GLU A 166 10.23 -1.47 8.23
N GLN A 167 9.68 -2.09 9.28
CA GLN A 167 8.42 -2.82 9.20
C GLN A 167 7.25 -1.91 8.80
N LEU A 168 7.10 -0.73 9.43
CA LEU A 168 6.03 0.21 9.11
C LEU A 168 6.12 0.72 7.66
N ASN A 169 7.34 0.93 7.17
CA ASN A 169 7.57 1.36 5.79
C ASN A 169 7.31 0.23 4.81
N TYR A 170 7.70 -1.01 5.15
CA TYR A 170 7.42 -2.19 4.35
C TYR A 170 5.90 -2.37 4.19
N GLU A 171 5.14 -2.36 5.29
CA GLU A 171 3.67 -2.50 5.26
C GLU A 171 3.02 -1.42 4.38
N LYS A 172 3.40 -0.15 4.56
CA LYS A 172 2.90 0.96 3.74
C LYS A 172 3.26 0.82 2.26
N ASN A 173 4.47 0.37 1.96
CA ASN A 173 4.94 0.19 0.59
C ASN A 173 4.22 -0.97 -0.10
N VAL A 174 3.98 -2.07 0.61
CA VAL A 174 3.20 -3.21 0.11
C VAL A 174 1.77 -2.77 -0.21
N GLU A 175 1.13 -2.04 0.70
CA GLU A 175 -0.24 -1.53 0.49
C GLU A 175 -0.30 -0.55 -0.69
N ARG A 176 0.64 0.40 -0.77
CA ARG A 176 0.74 1.34 -1.89
C ARG A 176 0.96 0.63 -3.22
N LYS A 177 1.86 -0.35 -3.27
CA LYS A 177 2.12 -1.15 -4.48
C LYS A 177 0.87 -1.90 -4.93
N ARG A 178 0.11 -2.49 -4.00
CA ARG A 178 -1.15 -3.16 -4.30
C ARG A 178 -2.17 -2.21 -4.92
N LEU A 179 -2.39 -1.05 -4.31
CA LEU A 179 -3.31 -0.04 -4.84
C LEU A 179 -2.87 0.46 -6.21
N ASN A 180 -1.57 0.69 -6.42
CA ASN A 180 -1.03 1.10 -7.72
C ASN A 180 -1.22 0.05 -8.80
N MET A 181 -1.07 -1.24 -8.47
CA MET A 181 -1.35 -2.34 -9.40
C MET A 181 -2.84 -2.39 -9.78
N GLU A 182 -3.73 -2.22 -8.81
CA GLU A 182 -5.19 -2.15 -9.05
C GLU A 182 -5.55 -0.95 -9.93
N MET A 183 -5.00 0.23 -9.65
CA MET A 183 -5.18 1.43 -10.48
C MET A 183 -4.61 1.25 -11.90
N SER A 184 -3.42 0.66 -12.04
CA SER A 184 -2.78 0.41 -13.34
C SER A 184 -3.63 -0.53 -14.20
N LYS A 185 -4.19 -1.58 -13.59
CA LYS A 185 -5.13 -2.50 -14.26
C LYS A 185 -6.37 -1.75 -14.77
N ALA A 186 -7.01 -0.95 -13.91
CA ALA A 186 -8.19 -0.17 -14.29
C ALA A 186 -7.88 0.86 -15.39
N ARG A 187 -6.73 1.55 -15.31
CA ARG A 187 -6.27 2.49 -16.34
C ARG A 187 -6.03 1.79 -17.68
N LYS A 188 -5.43 0.60 -17.66
CA LYS A 188 -5.20 -0.18 -18.88
C LYS A 188 -6.50 -0.63 -19.54
N GLU A 189 -7.47 -1.06 -18.75
CA GLU A 189 -8.81 -1.43 -19.25
C GLU A 189 -9.56 -0.21 -19.83
N ALA A 190 -9.52 0.93 -19.13
CA ALA A 190 -10.12 2.18 -19.61
C ALA A 190 -9.45 2.68 -20.91
N SER A 191 -8.11 2.71 -20.97
CA SER A 191 -7.37 3.11 -22.17
C SER A 191 -7.64 2.17 -23.35
N HIS A 192 -7.79 0.87 -23.10
CA HIS A 192 -8.15 -0.08 -24.15
C HIS A 192 -9.57 0.15 -24.66
N PHE A 193 -10.52 0.49 -23.79
CA PHE A 193 -11.88 0.85 -24.18
C PHE A 193 -11.91 2.13 -25.03
N THR A 194 -11.20 3.19 -24.63
CA THR A 194 -11.12 4.43 -25.42
C THR A 194 -10.53 4.17 -26.80
N GLU A 195 -9.43 3.41 -26.88
CA GLU A 195 -8.84 3.02 -28.17
C GLU A 195 -9.82 2.24 -29.06
N GLN A 196 -10.64 1.35 -28.49
CA GLN A 196 -11.63 0.61 -29.26
C GLN A 196 -12.76 1.49 -29.78
N VAL A 197 -13.24 2.43 -28.96
CA VAL A 197 -14.26 3.41 -29.35
C VAL A 197 -13.75 4.29 -30.49
N ASP A 198 -12.51 4.77 -30.41
CA ASP A 198 -11.92 5.63 -31.44
C ASP A 198 -11.66 4.86 -32.75
N LYS A 199 -11.23 3.60 -32.67
CA LYS A 199 -11.16 2.69 -33.82
C LYS A 199 -12.54 2.50 -34.45
N GLY A 200 -13.58 2.25 -33.65
CA GLY A 200 -14.96 2.11 -34.11
C GLY A 200 -15.46 3.35 -34.84
N LYS A 201 -15.24 4.56 -34.29
CA LYS A 201 -15.58 5.83 -34.94
C LYS A 201 -14.83 6.01 -36.26
N SER A 202 -13.55 5.65 -36.30
CA SER A 202 -12.72 5.77 -37.51
C SER A 202 -13.15 4.82 -38.61
N LEU A 203 -13.52 3.57 -38.25
CA LEU A 203 -14.07 2.58 -39.19
C LEU A 203 -15.41 3.02 -39.76
N LYS A 204 -16.34 3.53 -38.95
CA LYS A 204 -17.62 4.09 -39.41
C LYS A 204 -17.42 5.21 -40.44
N LYS A 205 -16.50 6.14 -40.17
CA LYS A 205 -16.15 7.22 -41.13
C LYS A 205 -15.56 6.69 -42.44
N LEU A 206 -14.84 5.57 -42.41
CA LEU A 206 -14.27 4.95 -43.61
C LEU A 206 -15.35 4.22 -44.42
N GLU A 207 -16.21 3.48 -43.75
CA GLU A 207 -17.37 2.80 -44.33
C GLU A 207 -18.27 3.78 -45.09
N GLU A 208 -18.65 4.90 -44.47
CA GLU A 208 -19.44 5.95 -45.12
C GLU A 208 -18.77 6.50 -46.39
N LYS A 209 -17.45 6.64 -46.39
CA LYS A 209 -16.69 7.12 -47.56
C LYS A 209 -16.65 6.10 -48.70
N VAL A 210 -16.55 4.81 -48.38
CA VAL A 210 -16.52 3.73 -49.38
C VAL A 210 -17.91 3.58 -50.02
N LEU A 211 -18.97 3.58 -49.21
CA LEU A 211 -20.36 3.52 -49.67
C LEU A 211 -20.72 4.71 -50.58
N LYS A 212 -20.33 5.94 -50.20
CA LYS A 212 -20.54 7.14 -51.03
C LYS A 212 -19.84 7.09 -52.39
N LYS A 213 -18.75 6.33 -52.51
CA LYS A 213 -18.02 6.11 -53.77
C LYS A 213 -18.53 4.90 -54.56
N GLY A 214 -19.60 4.24 -54.10
CA GLY A 214 -20.18 3.05 -54.74
C GLY A 214 -19.36 1.77 -54.54
N GLY A 215 -18.45 1.73 -53.57
CA GLY A 215 -17.66 0.54 -53.25
C GLY A 215 -18.37 -0.43 -52.30
N LEU A 216 -18.08 -1.73 -52.42
CA LEU A 216 -18.62 -2.76 -51.53
C LEU A 216 -17.83 -2.79 -50.21
N TRP A 217 -18.51 -2.67 -49.07
CA TRP A 217 -17.93 -2.86 -47.74
C TRP A 217 -18.12 -4.32 -47.32
N GLU A 218 -17.09 -4.95 -46.75
CA GLU A 218 -17.14 -6.38 -46.37
C GLU A 218 -16.90 -6.50 -44.87
N ARG A 219 -17.68 -7.38 -44.21
CA ARG A 219 -17.51 -7.65 -42.78
C ARG A 219 -16.43 -8.69 -42.56
N TYR A 220 -15.38 -8.30 -41.83
CA TYR A 220 -14.37 -9.25 -41.38
C TYR A 220 -14.85 -9.98 -40.13
N GLN A 221 -15.22 -11.26 -40.26
CA GLN A 221 -15.59 -12.09 -39.13
C GLN A 221 -14.33 -12.61 -38.42
N LYS A 222 -13.96 -11.96 -37.32
CA LYS A 222 -12.78 -12.33 -36.54
C LYS A 222 -13.06 -13.64 -35.78
N GLN A 223 -12.37 -14.73 -36.14
CA GLN A 223 -12.41 -15.95 -35.35
C GLN A 223 -11.72 -15.72 -34.00
N ILE A 224 -12.49 -15.66 -32.92
CA ILE A 224 -11.98 -15.47 -31.56
C ILE A 224 -11.59 -16.84 -31.00
N THR A 225 -10.29 -17.15 -30.96
CA THR A 225 -9.80 -18.28 -30.19
C THR A 225 -9.62 -17.86 -28.73
N GLN A 226 -10.32 -18.53 -27.80
CA GLN A 226 -10.16 -18.27 -26.38
C GLN A 226 -8.76 -18.73 -25.92
N ARG A 227 -7.99 -17.82 -25.31
CA ARG A 227 -6.77 -18.21 -24.60
C ARG A 227 -7.14 -19.01 -23.35
N LYS A 228 -6.56 -20.21 -23.20
CA LYS A 228 -6.71 -21.02 -21.98
C LYS A 228 -6.12 -20.26 -20.78
N LEU A 229 -6.92 -20.06 -19.73
CA LEU A 229 -6.50 -19.43 -18.47
C LEU A 229 -5.51 -20.33 -17.72
N VAL A 230 -4.27 -19.87 -17.53
CA VAL A 230 -3.28 -20.56 -16.68
C VAL A 230 -3.75 -20.46 -15.23
N THR A 231 -4.39 -21.52 -14.74
CA THR A 231 -5.03 -21.54 -13.43
C THR A 231 -4.38 -22.62 -12.57
N GLN A 232 -4.12 -22.29 -11.29
CA GLN A 232 -3.91 -23.15 -10.12
C GLN A 232 -2.50 -23.27 -9.49
N GLN A 233 -1.39 -23.33 -10.22
CA GLN A 233 -0.08 -23.58 -9.55
C GLN A 233 0.56 -22.37 -8.83
N LYS A 234 0.14 -21.14 -9.12
CA LYS A 234 0.72 -19.93 -8.50
C LYS A 234 0.14 -19.60 -7.11
N LYS A 235 -1.06 -20.08 -6.77
CA LYS A 235 -1.75 -19.74 -5.51
C LYS A 235 -1.15 -20.46 -4.30
N THR A 236 -0.79 -21.72 -4.44
CA THR A 236 -0.20 -22.52 -3.35
C THR A 236 1.15 -21.97 -2.91
N LYS A 237 1.98 -21.54 -3.88
CA LYS A 237 3.31 -20.99 -3.60
C LYS A 237 3.27 -19.62 -2.89
N SER A 238 2.25 -18.80 -3.16
CA SER A 238 2.09 -17.50 -2.48
C SER A 238 1.54 -17.62 -1.05
N GLU A 239 0.80 -18.69 -0.74
CA GLU A 239 0.26 -18.92 0.61
C GLU A 239 1.31 -19.50 1.58
N GLU A 240 2.29 -20.26 1.07
CA GLU A 240 3.40 -20.79 1.87
C GLU A 240 4.40 -19.69 2.28
N THR A 241 4.71 -18.74 1.39
CA THR A 241 5.63 -17.62 1.68
C THR A 241 5.05 -16.64 2.71
N ALA A 242 3.73 -16.43 2.70
CA ALA A 242 3.07 -15.52 3.62
C ALA A 242 3.12 -15.99 5.09
N LYS A 243 3.19 -17.30 5.35
CA LYS A 243 3.27 -17.87 6.70
C LYS A 243 4.69 -17.80 7.30
N SER A 244 5.72 -17.79 6.46
CA SER A 244 7.12 -17.65 6.90
C SER A 244 7.53 -16.21 7.22
N GLU A 245 6.76 -15.23 6.75
CA GLU A 245 7.01 -13.80 6.96
C GLU A 245 6.26 -13.22 8.18
N ASP A 246 5.53 -14.05 8.92
CA ASP A 246 4.78 -13.63 10.10
C ASP A 246 5.73 -13.26 11.25
N PHE A 247 6.03 -11.96 11.34
CA PHE A 247 6.99 -11.31 12.22
C PHE A 247 6.86 -11.69 13.71
N MET A 248 5.64 -12.01 14.16
CA MET A 248 5.38 -12.42 15.54
C MET A 248 5.96 -13.81 15.85
N HIS A 249 5.96 -14.75 14.90
CA HIS A 249 6.64 -16.03 15.09
C HIS A 249 8.16 -15.84 15.23
N LEU A 250 8.74 -14.92 14.44
CA LEU A 250 10.18 -14.64 14.50
C LEU A 250 10.62 -14.00 15.84
N ILE A 251 9.75 -13.22 16.49
CA ILE A 251 10.03 -12.54 17.77
C ILE A 251 9.79 -13.44 18.98
N PHE A 252 8.75 -14.29 18.95
CA PHE A 252 8.32 -15.05 20.13
C PHE A 252 8.81 -16.50 20.18
N ASP A 253 9.24 -17.10 19.06
CA ASP A 253 9.66 -18.52 19.02
C ASP A 253 11.18 -18.77 19.10
N LYS A 254 12.02 -17.72 19.19
CA LYS A 254 13.45 -17.91 19.55
C LYS A 254 13.59 -18.21 21.05
N LYS A 255 13.47 -19.48 21.41
CA LYS A 255 13.97 -20.05 22.67
C LYS A 255 15.37 -20.63 22.48
#